data_AF-A0A2K3JDP4-F1
#
_entry.id   AF-A0A2K3JDP4-F1
#
_cell.length_a   1.000
_cell.length_b   1.000
_cell.length_c   1.000
_cell.angle_alpha   90.00
_cell.angle_beta   90.00
_cell.angle_gamma   90.00
#
_symmetry.space_group_name_H-M   'P 1'
#
loop_
_entity.id
_entity.type
_entity.pdbx_description
1 polymer ?
#
loop_
_entity_poly.entity_id
_entity_poly.type
_entity_poly.pdbx_seq_one_letter_code
_entity_poly.pdbx_strand_id
1 'polypeptide(L)'
;MVRGCPCYKVFGDEKLCVNDDSVLEIEAIEIDPSIFGFHLDKESMKEEQATDGNICYASIFVNYPDNKVYCISQGWALRIHGKDVPGDDLEDALQFLSTKEATANAEICSECLYKFILTLGDTFADLMSKKEKTDEIKLYVDKFSLKIAVKHSQMDTMMQPIGTEEEIEAGVDYFGFLRSYLVQLLDQQHYWSELSKKYIEERAPKWIINLIGMRERLARLEFQFYSQTLQLRDINDFNLLIKMLQYILRTSDEILAINESIHKEIRSDRYIELAANDEKLSILSDYAEKSRTVEHNFGNILQILTKL
;
A
#
# COMPACT_ATOMS: atom_id res chain seq x y z
N MET A 1 -4.13 -4.89 18.42
CA MET A 1 -3.11 -5.96 18.42
C MET A 1 -2.83 -6.38 17.00
N VAL A 2 -1.58 -6.65 16.68
CA VAL A 2 -1.10 -6.67 15.31
C VAL A 2 -0.24 -7.91 15.08
N ARG A 3 -0.44 -8.56 13.92
CA ARG A 3 0.45 -9.59 13.40
C ARG A 3 1.62 -8.92 12.67
N GLY A 4 2.84 -9.14 13.16
CA GLY A 4 4.07 -8.53 12.64
C GLY A 4 4.75 -7.65 13.69
N CYS A 5 6.05 -7.85 13.88
CA CYS A 5 6.87 -7.14 14.86
C CYS A 5 8.10 -6.57 14.15
N PRO A 6 8.39 -5.26 14.20
CA PRO A 6 9.54 -4.68 13.48
C PRO A 6 10.89 -5.25 13.96
N CYS A 7 10.95 -5.77 15.19
CA CYS A 7 12.12 -6.40 15.78
C CYS A 7 12.34 -7.84 15.30
N TYR A 8 11.36 -8.49 14.68
CA TYR A 8 11.50 -9.87 14.20
C TYR A 8 12.30 -9.92 12.90
N LYS A 9 13.36 -10.74 12.86
CA LYS A 9 14.24 -10.93 11.70
C LYS A 9 14.47 -12.43 11.43
N VAL A 10 14.60 -12.77 10.16
CA VAL A 10 14.92 -14.13 9.70
C VAL A 10 16.24 -14.09 8.93
N PHE A 11 17.21 -14.89 9.34
CA PHE A 11 18.54 -14.99 8.73
C PHE A 11 18.82 -16.46 8.39
N GLY A 12 18.45 -16.88 7.19
CA GLY A 12 18.51 -18.30 6.82
C GLY A 12 17.55 -19.11 7.69
N ASP A 13 18.09 -20.07 8.45
CA ASP A 13 17.31 -20.91 9.37
C ASP A 13 17.14 -20.28 10.77
N GLU A 14 17.87 -19.19 11.07
CA GLU A 14 17.85 -18.54 12.38
C GLU A 14 16.77 -17.45 12.45
N LYS A 15 16.05 -17.41 13.58
CA LYS A 15 15.03 -16.41 13.87
C LYS A 15 15.50 -15.55 15.04
N LEU A 16 15.59 -14.24 14.82
CA LEU A 16 16.14 -13.30 15.80
C LEU A 16 15.12 -12.21 16.15
N CYS A 17 15.09 -11.83 17.42
CA CYS A 17 14.49 -10.58 17.89
C CYS A 17 15.61 -9.54 18.06
N VAL A 18 15.56 -8.49 17.26
CA VAL A 18 16.47 -7.34 17.32
C VAL A 18 15.69 -6.16 17.86
N ASN A 19 15.71 -5.99 19.19
CA ASN A 19 15.07 -4.88 19.88
C ASN A 19 16.16 -3.95 20.42
N ASP A 20 16.31 -2.78 19.79
CA ASP A 20 17.44 -1.88 20.03
C ASP A 20 18.79 -2.59 19.81
N ASP A 21 19.73 -2.46 20.76
CA ASP A 21 21.02 -3.15 20.73
C ASP A 21 20.94 -4.61 21.23
N SER A 22 19.76 -5.10 21.62
CA SER A 22 19.58 -6.47 22.11
C SER A 22 19.20 -7.40 20.96
N VAL A 23 20.02 -8.44 20.76
CA VAL A 23 19.77 -9.52 19.81
C VAL A 23 19.51 -10.80 20.58
N LEU A 24 18.36 -11.43 20.32
CA LEU A 24 17.96 -12.68 20.97
C LEU A 24 17.56 -13.68 19.89
N GLU A 25 18.09 -14.88 20.00
CA GLU A 25 17.57 -16.01 19.24
C GLU A 25 16.22 -16.41 19.81
N ILE A 26 15.23 -16.60 18.94
CA ILE A 26 13.85 -16.83 19.33
C ILE A 26 13.23 -18.02 18.63
N GLU A 27 12.41 -18.75 19.38
CA GLU A 27 11.48 -19.73 18.85
C GLU A 27 10.16 -19.03 18.54
N ALA A 28 9.96 -18.70 17.26
CA ALA A 28 8.73 -18.04 16.83
C ALA A 28 7.57 -19.04 16.76
N ILE A 29 6.52 -18.77 17.52
CA ILE A 29 5.25 -19.49 17.50
C ILE A 29 4.21 -18.60 16.84
N GLU A 30 3.60 -19.08 15.77
CA GLU A 30 2.52 -18.35 15.11
C GLU A 30 1.24 -18.47 15.92
N ILE A 31 0.79 -17.35 16.47
CA ILE A 31 -0.45 -17.23 17.25
C ILE A 31 -1.29 -16.14 16.60
N ASP A 32 -2.60 -16.36 16.49
CA ASP A 32 -3.53 -15.34 16.01
C ASP A 32 -3.61 -14.19 17.05
N PRO A 33 -3.34 -12.93 16.68
CA PRO A 33 -3.37 -11.81 17.62
C PRO A 33 -4.70 -11.60 18.33
N SER A 34 -5.81 -12.10 17.78
CA SER A 34 -7.14 -12.06 18.42
C SER A 34 -7.21 -12.86 19.73
N ILE A 35 -6.30 -13.82 19.94
CA ILE A 35 -6.20 -14.59 21.19
C ILE A 35 -5.88 -13.66 22.37
N PHE A 36 -5.12 -12.59 22.12
CA PHE A 36 -4.78 -11.58 23.12
C PHE A 36 -5.87 -10.50 23.25
N GLY A 37 -6.99 -10.65 22.52
CA GLY A 37 -8.15 -9.75 22.35
C GLY A 37 -8.73 -9.06 23.59
N PHE A 38 -8.51 -9.66 24.76
CA PHE A 38 -9.20 -9.31 26.00
C PHE A 38 -8.43 -8.31 26.86
N HIS A 39 -7.18 -8.00 26.49
CA HIS A 39 -6.31 -7.11 27.25
C HIS A 39 -6.46 -5.66 26.79
N LEU A 40 -6.70 -4.76 27.76
CA LEU A 40 -7.01 -3.35 27.51
C LEU A 40 -5.87 -2.41 27.93
N ASP A 41 -4.92 -2.91 28.70
CA ASP A 41 -3.81 -2.12 29.23
C ASP A 41 -2.53 -2.95 29.37
N LYS A 42 -1.41 -2.23 29.56
CA LYS A 42 -0.08 -2.82 29.71
C LYS A 42 0.03 -3.83 30.86
N GLU A 43 -0.70 -3.65 31.95
CA GLU A 43 -0.59 -4.53 33.11
C GLU A 43 -1.28 -5.87 32.85
N SER A 44 -2.47 -5.85 32.22
CA SER A 44 -3.15 -7.06 31.75
C SER A 44 -2.32 -7.86 30.75
N MET A 45 -1.58 -7.18 29.87
CA MET A 45 -0.67 -7.81 28.92
C MET A 45 0.52 -8.55 29.57
N LYS A 46 0.88 -8.26 30.82
CA LYS A 46 1.98 -9.00 31.49
C LYS A 46 1.62 -10.46 31.76
N GLU A 47 0.34 -10.78 31.85
CA GLU A 47 -0.15 -12.14 32.07
C GLU A 47 0.13 -13.05 30.86
N GLU A 48 0.33 -12.46 29.68
CA GLU A 48 0.62 -13.15 28.42
C GLU A 48 2.12 -13.26 28.13
N GLN A 49 2.99 -12.84 29.05
CA GLN A 49 4.44 -12.99 28.85
C GLN A 49 4.81 -14.47 28.81
N ALA A 50 5.66 -14.83 27.84
CA ALA A 50 6.14 -16.19 27.73
C ALA A 50 6.99 -16.55 28.95
N THR A 51 6.78 -17.77 29.47
CA THR A 51 7.55 -18.28 30.60
C THR A 51 9.03 -18.51 30.25
N ASP A 52 9.30 -18.86 28.99
CA ASP A 52 10.65 -19.01 28.46
C ASP A 52 11.03 -17.79 27.62
N GLY A 53 12.15 -17.15 27.98
CA GLY A 53 12.60 -15.89 27.38
C GLY A 53 12.92 -15.94 25.88
N ASN A 54 12.98 -17.12 25.27
CA ASN A 54 13.26 -17.28 23.85
C ASN A 54 11.97 -17.43 23.01
N ILE A 55 10.80 -17.58 23.63
CA ILE A 55 9.54 -17.73 22.88
C ILE A 55 9.10 -16.37 22.34
N CYS A 56 8.69 -16.34 21.07
CA CYS A 56 8.17 -15.15 20.41
C CYS A 56 6.83 -15.43 19.72
N TYR A 57 5.78 -14.70 20.09
CA TYR A 57 4.46 -14.83 19.44
C TYR A 57 4.32 -14.01 18.16
N ALA A 58 5.39 -13.33 17.73
CA ALA A 58 5.41 -12.37 16.61
C ALA A 58 4.25 -11.34 16.64
N SER A 59 3.78 -11.02 17.85
CA SER A 59 2.61 -10.21 18.10
C SER A 59 2.95 -9.06 19.03
N ILE A 60 2.37 -7.90 18.75
CA ILE A 60 2.66 -6.65 19.44
C ILE A 60 1.38 -5.98 19.96
N PHE A 61 1.51 -5.30 21.09
CA PHE A 61 0.46 -4.56 21.75
C PHE A 61 0.73 -3.06 21.62
N VAL A 62 -0.26 -2.32 21.12
CA VAL A 62 -0.21 -0.86 21.03
C VAL A 62 -0.95 -0.30 22.23
N ASN A 63 -0.22 0.39 23.10
CA ASN A 63 -0.80 1.01 24.28
C ASN A 63 -1.13 2.47 24.00
N TYR A 64 -2.34 2.74 23.53
CA TYR A 64 -2.78 4.10 23.20
C TYR A 64 -2.57 5.15 24.30
N PRO A 65 -2.77 4.85 25.61
CA PRO A 65 -2.56 5.83 26.68
C PRO A 65 -1.14 6.41 26.77
N ASP A 66 -0.09 5.63 26.48
CA ASP A 66 1.31 6.12 26.50
C ASP A 66 1.92 6.21 25.09
N ASN A 67 1.14 5.90 24.06
CA ASN A 67 1.53 5.82 22.65
C ASN A 67 2.79 4.96 22.42
N LYS A 68 2.95 3.87 23.18
CA LYS A 68 4.09 2.95 23.01
C LYS A 68 3.66 1.58 22.52
N VAL A 69 4.57 0.95 21.80
CA VAL A 69 4.41 -0.42 21.33
C VAL A 69 5.17 -1.37 22.24
N TYR A 70 4.52 -2.47 22.63
CA TYR A 70 5.07 -3.49 23.49
C TYR A 70 5.09 -4.86 22.79
N CYS A 71 6.16 -5.61 22.99
CA CYS A 71 6.21 -7.03 22.62
C CYS A 71 5.30 -7.81 23.57
N ILE A 72 4.38 -8.62 23.04
CA ILE A 72 3.48 -9.42 23.88
C ILE A 72 4.26 -10.51 24.63
N SER A 73 5.10 -11.27 23.91
CA SER A 73 5.83 -12.40 24.49
C SER A 73 6.87 -11.99 25.53
N GLN A 74 7.50 -10.82 25.37
CA GLN A 74 8.58 -10.37 26.25
C GLN A 74 8.16 -9.26 27.22
N GLY A 75 7.02 -8.59 26.96
CA GLY A 75 6.55 -7.43 27.73
C GLY A 75 7.40 -6.17 27.62
N TRP A 76 8.41 -6.16 26.75
CA TRP A 76 9.31 -5.03 26.58
C TRP A 76 8.70 -3.97 25.66
N ALA A 77 9.01 -2.71 25.93
CA ALA A 77 8.79 -1.66 24.94
C ALA A 77 9.66 -1.93 23.72
N LEU A 78 9.08 -1.81 22.54
CA LEU A 78 9.84 -1.89 21.30
C LEU A 78 10.62 -0.60 21.10
N ARG A 79 11.90 -0.76 20.81
CA ARG A 79 12.85 0.33 20.70
C ARG A 79 13.72 0.13 19.47
N ILE A 80 14.04 1.24 18.81
CA ILE A 80 14.95 1.31 17.67
C ILE A 80 15.92 2.45 17.96
N HIS A 81 17.23 2.15 17.96
CA HIS A 81 18.29 3.14 18.21
C HIS A 81 18.05 4.03 19.45
N GLY A 82 17.70 3.40 20.58
CA GLY A 82 17.48 4.05 21.86
C GLY A 82 16.18 4.83 21.97
N LYS A 83 15.30 4.79 20.98
CA LYS A 83 14.00 5.48 20.99
C LYS A 83 12.85 4.48 20.98
N ASP A 84 11.81 4.78 21.75
CA ASP A 84 10.59 3.96 21.76
C ASP A 84 9.86 4.11 20.43
N VAL A 85 9.34 3.00 19.90
CA VAL A 85 8.49 3.01 18.70
C VAL A 85 7.10 3.54 19.09
N PRO A 86 6.64 4.66 18.52
CA PRO A 86 5.29 5.15 18.78
C PRO A 86 4.22 4.22 18.20
N GLY A 87 3.07 4.17 18.87
CA GLY A 87 1.90 3.45 18.38
C GLY A 87 1.41 3.98 17.03
N ASP A 88 1.32 5.31 16.90
CA ASP A 88 0.87 5.97 15.67
C ASP A 88 1.79 5.63 14.46
N ASP A 89 3.12 5.70 14.64
CA ASP A 89 4.12 5.38 13.60
C ASP A 89 3.99 3.91 13.14
N LEU A 90 3.71 3.00 14.08
CA LEU A 90 3.47 1.60 13.78
C LEU A 90 2.15 1.39 13.03
N GLU A 91 1.06 2.01 13.47
CA GLU A 91 -0.25 1.89 12.81
C GLU A 91 -0.20 2.38 11.36
N ASP A 92 0.45 3.51 11.13
CA ASP A 92 0.71 4.02 9.79
C ASP A 92 1.47 3.00 8.93
N ALA A 93 2.53 2.41 9.50
CA ALA A 93 3.34 1.41 8.83
C ALA A 93 2.55 0.16 8.47
N LEU A 94 1.64 -0.28 9.36
CA LEU A 94 0.81 -1.45 9.16
C LEU A 94 -0.28 -1.21 8.12
N GLN A 95 -0.95 -0.06 8.19
CA GLN A 95 -1.96 0.32 7.22
C GLN A 95 -1.36 0.38 5.82
N PHE A 96 -0.12 0.86 5.70
CA PHE A 96 0.59 0.85 4.43
C PHE A 96 0.91 -0.55 3.91
N LEU A 97 1.52 -1.39 4.75
CA LEU A 97 2.01 -2.70 4.33
C LEU A 97 0.86 -3.67 4.05
N SER A 98 -0.32 -3.41 4.59
CA SER A 98 -1.53 -4.10 4.19
C SER A 98 -1.93 -3.65 2.78
N THR A 99 -1.77 -4.53 1.79
CA THR A 99 -2.36 -4.37 0.45
C THR A 99 -3.81 -4.86 0.40
N LYS A 100 -4.36 -5.31 1.53
CA LYS A 100 -5.74 -5.79 1.72
C LYS A 100 -6.45 -4.87 2.71
N GLU A 101 -7.79 -4.82 2.66
CA GLU A 101 -8.62 -4.05 3.61
C GLU A 101 -8.14 -4.25 5.06
N ALA A 102 -8.19 -3.19 5.88
CA ALA A 102 -7.67 -3.15 7.26
C ALA A 102 -8.20 -4.26 8.21
N THR A 103 -9.17 -5.05 7.76
CA THR A 103 -9.78 -6.20 8.46
C THR A 103 -9.14 -7.55 8.09
N ALA A 104 -8.28 -7.61 7.07
CA ALA A 104 -7.64 -8.84 6.63
C ALA A 104 -6.33 -9.06 7.40
N ASN A 105 -6.22 -10.24 8.03
CA ASN A 105 -5.02 -10.77 8.68
C ASN A 105 -3.85 -10.93 7.68
N ALA A 106 -3.31 -9.82 7.17
CA ALA A 106 -2.13 -9.81 6.33
C ALA A 106 -0.92 -10.15 7.19
N GLU A 107 -0.18 -11.18 6.80
CA GLU A 107 1.14 -11.48 7.34
C GLU A 107 2.09 -10.37 6.84
N ILE A 108 2.34 -9.38 7.70
CA ILE A 108 3.14 -8.21 7.33
C ILE A 108 4.62 -8.53 7.51
N CYS A 109 5.41 -8.31 6.46
CA CYS A 109 6.86 -8.48 6.51
C CYS A 109 7.48 -7.58 7.58
N SER A 110 8.11 -8.21 8.57
CA SER A 110 8.73 -7.54 9.73
C SER A 110 9.91 -6.64 9.33
N GLU A 111 10.62 -6.99 8.25
CA GLU A 111 11.67 -6.13 7.70
C GLU A 111 11.10 -4.86 7.05
N CYS A 112 10.00 -4.99 6.30
CA CYS A 112 9.32 -3.84 5.71
C CYS A 112 8.78 -2.90 6.80
N LEU A 113 8.23 -3.46 7.89
CA LEU A 113 7.71 -2.69 9.02
C LEU A 113 8.81 -1.88 9.70
N TYR A 114 9.98 -2.50 9.94
CA TYR A 114 11.15 -1.82 10.48
C TYR A 114 11.63 -0.67 9.58
N LYS A 115 11.79 -0.92 8.28
CA LYS A 115 12.27 0.09 7.32
C LYS A 115 11.31 1.27 7.18
N PHE A 116 10.00 1.00 7.19
CA PHE A 116 8.98 2.05 7.19
C PHE A 116 9.16 2.95 8.41
N ILE A 117 9.14 2.38 9.62
CA ILE A 117 9.20 3.15 10.88
C ILE A 117 10.46 4.01 10.92
N LEU A 118 11.61 3.46 10.49
CA LEU A 118 12.86 4.20 10.44
C LEU A 118 12.83 5.37 9.45
N THR A 119 12.18 5.19 8.29
CA THR A 119 12.23 6.15 7.18
C THR A 119 11.19 7.26 7.31
N LEU A 120 9.99 6.91 7.79
CA LEU A 120 8.81 7.76 7.77
C LEU A 120 8.34 8.19 9.16
N GLY A 121 8.79 7.53 10.23
CA GLY A 121 8.46 7.93 11.59
C GLY A 121 9.17 9.23 11.97
N ASP A 122 8.41 10.22 12.44
CA ASP A 122 8.94 11.52 12.88
C ASP A 122 9.98 11.36 14.00
N THR A 123 9.80 10.32 14.83
CA THR A 123 10.67 9.99 15.96
C THR A 123 12.11 9.68 15.55
N PHE A 124 12.31 9.16 14.33
CA PHE A 124 13.58 8.66 13.83
C PHE A 124 14.21 9.56 12.74
N ALA A 125 13.60 10.72 12.46
CA ALA A 125 13.99 11.62 11.38
C ALA A 125 15.43 12.18 11.48
N ASP A 126 16.03 12.15 12.67
CA ASP A 126 17.40 12.58 12.97
C ASP A 126 18.46 11.49 12.78
N LEU A 127 18.06 10.22 12.67
CA LEU A 127 18.97 9.07 12.55
C LEU A 127 19.44 8.82 11.11
N MET A 128 18.77 9.43 10.12
CA MET A 128 19.10 9.27 8.71
C MET A 128 19.61 10.59 8.14
N SER A 129 20.70 10.52 7.37
CA SER A 129 21.08 11.65 6.53
C SER A 129 20.00 11.95 5.50
N LYS A 130 19.94 13.19 4.99
CA LYS A 130 19.00 13.56 3.92
C LYS A 130 19.12 12.65 2.70
N LYS A 131 20.32 12.14 2.42
CA LYS A 131 20.57 11.22 1.32
C LYS A 131 19.95 9.85 1.60
N GLU A 132 20.20 9.27 2.77
CA GLU A 132 19.59 7.99 3.16
C GLU A 132 18.06 8.08 3.19
N LYS A 133 17.51 9.17 3.71
CA LYS A 133 16.05 9.42 3.70
C LYS A 133 15.51 9.52 2.26
N THR A 134 16.23 10.20 1.37
CA THR A 134 15.87 10.30 -0.05
C THR A 134 15.85 8.93 -0.72
N ASP A 135 16.90 8.14 -0.51
CA ASP A 135 17.08 6.84 -1.18
C ASP A 135 16.04 5.83 -0.68
N GLU A 136 15.74 5.81 0.62
CA GLU A 136 14.69 4.94 1.17
C GLU A 136 13.28 5.35 0.70
N ILE A 137 12.93 6.64 0.72
CA ILE A 137 11.64 7.12 0.19
C ILE A 137 11.47 6.70 -1.28
N LYS A 138 12.51 6.86 -2.11
CA LYS A 138 12.46 6.44 -3.52
C LYS A 138 12.27 4.94 -3.66
N LEU A 139 13.10 4.14 -2.99
CA LEU A 139 13.05 2.68 -3.04
C LEU A 139 11.66 2.18 -2.66
N TYR A 140 11.08 2.83 -1.67
CA TYR A 140 9.78 2.52 -1.14
C TYR A 140 8.64 2.89 -2.09
N VAL A 141 8.58 4.15 -2.57
CA VAL A 141 7.57 4.58 -3.54
C VAL A 141 7.64 3.72 -4.81
N ASP A 142 8.85 3.36 -5.24
CA ASP A 142 9.07 2.44 -6.35
C ASP A 142 8.43 1.07 -6.09
N LYS A 143 8.86 0.37 -5.03
CA LYS A 143 8.36 -0.98 -4.72
C LYS A 143 6.85 -1.01 -4.59
N PHE A 144 6.29 -0.01 -3.93
CA PHE A 144 4.86 0.09 -3.70
C PHE A 144 4.07 0.35 -4.98
N SER A 145 4.52 1.31 -5.79
CA SER A 145 3.90 1.62 -7.08
C SER A 145 3.89 0.37 -7.97
N LEU A 146 5.00 -0.37 -8.00
CA LEU A 146 5.06 -1.61 -8.78
C LEU A 146 4.12 -2.71 -8.25
N LYS A 147 4.03 -2.91 -6.92
CA LYS A 147 3.07 -3.86 -6.33
C LYS A 147 1.63 -3.51 -6.72
N ILE A 148 1.26 -2.22 -6.67
CA ILE A 148 -0.06 -1.77 -7.13
C ILE A 148 -0.25 -2.05 -8.63
N ALA A 149 0.72 -1.71 -9.48
CA ALA A 149 0.62 -1.92 -10.92
C ALA A 149 0.42 -3.41 -11.26
N VAL A 150 1.17 -4.30 -10.61
CA VAL A 150 1.00 -5.75 -10.76
C VAL A 150 -0.42 -6.18 -10.37
N LYS A 151 -0.87 -5.80 -9.17
CA LYS A 151 -2.22 -6.13 -8.69
C LYS A 151 -3.31 -5.60 -9.62
N HIS A 152 -3.21 -4.34 -10.06
CA HIS A 152 -4.18 -3.73 -10.97
C HIS A 152 -4.21 -4.41 -12.34
N SER A 153 -3.06 -4.87 -12.85
CA SER A 153 -2.98 -5.60 -14.12
C SER A 153 -3.61 -7.00 -14.05
N GLN A 154 -3.62 -7.62 -12.88
CA GLN A 154 -4.21 -8.95 -12.66
C GLN A 154 -5.73 -8.89 -12.48
N MET A 155 -6.27 -7.76 -12.01
CA MET A 155 -7.70 -7.57 -11.74
C MET A 155 -8.47 -6.94 -12.91
N ASP A 156 -7.81 -6.26 -13.83
CA ASP A 156 -8.46 -5.58 -14.95
C ASP A 156 -8.55 -6.50 -16.16
N THR A 157 -9.77 -6.78 -16.62
CA THR A 157 -10.01 -7.64 -17.79
C THR A 157 -9.51 -7.04 -19.10
N MET A 158 -9.26 -5.72 -19.14
CA MET A 158 -8.61 -5.05 -20.27
C MET A 158 -7.08 -5.11 -20.21
N MET A 159 -6.51 -5.71 -19.17
CA MET A 159 -5.07 -5.80 -18.98
C MET A 159 -4.58 -7.25 -19.01
N GLN A 160 -3.34 -7.42 -19.42
CA GLN A 160 -2.57 -8.63 -19.24
C GLN A 160 -1.73 -8.50 -17.98
N PRO A 161 -1.67 -9.55 -17.13
CA PRO A 161 -0.78 -9.58 -15.98
C PRO A 161 0.66 -9.24 -16.39
N ILE A 162 1.24 -8.23 -15.74
CA ILE A 162 2.61 -7.78 -16.05
C ILE A 162 3.69 -8.53 -15.26
N GLY A 163 3.29 -9.36 -14.29
CA GLY A 163 4.18 -10.10 -13.40
C GLY A 163 3.47 -10.57 -12.12
N THR A 164 4.24 -11.01 -11.14
CA THR A 164 3.81 -11.48 -9.82
C THR A 164 4.54 -10.75 -8.69
N GLU A 165 3.98 -10.75 -7.47
CA GLU A 165 4.64 -10.12 -6.31
C GLU A 165 5.99 -10.80 -5.98
N GLU A 166 6.11 -12.10 -6.21
CA GLU A 166 7.34 -12.89 -5.99
C GLU A 166 8.46 -12.46 -6.94
N GLU A 167 8.15 -12.18 -8.21
CA GLU A 167 9.12 -11.68 -9.20
C GLU A 167 9.60 -10.26 -8.88
N ILE A 168 8.76 -9.44 -8.23
CA ILE A 168 9.17 -8.13 -7.71
C ILE A 168 10.20 -8.31 -6.60
N GLU A 169 9.97 -9.24 -5.67
CA GLU A 169 10.84 -9.49 -4.53
C GLU A 169 12.18 -10.11 -4.94
N ALA A 170 12.18 -10.92 -5.99
CA ALA A 170 13.38 -11.46 -6.63
C ALA A 170 14.16 -10.44 -7.50
N GLY A 171 13.61 -9.24 -7.72
CA GLY A 171 14.30 -8.13 -8.41
C GLY A 171 14.46 -8.32 -9.92
N VAL A 172 13.58 -9.09 -10.57
CA VAL A 172 13.84 -9.68 -11.90
C VAL A 172 13.78 -8.66 -13.05
N ASP A 173 12.83 -7.71 -13.09
CA ASP A 173 12.82 -6.60 -14.08
C ASP A 173 11.77 -5.51 -13.75
N TYR A 174 12.08 -4.64 -12.78
CA TYR A 174 11.18 -3.54 -12.40
C TYR A 174 10.76 -2.67 -13.60
N PHE A 175 11.72 -2.28 -14.44
CA PHE A 175 11.48 -1.31 -15.50
C PHE A 175 10.64 -1.92 -16.62
N GLY A 176 10.89 -3.20 -16.94
CA GLY A 176 10.08 -3.96 -17.88
C GLY A 176 8.63 -4.03 -17.45
N PHE A 177 8.36 -4.38 -16.19
CA PHE A 177 6.99 -4.48 -15.67
C PHE A 177 6.25 -3.15 -15.71
N LEU A 178 6.84 -2.08 -15.20
CA LEU A 178 6.15 -0.78 -15.18
C LEU A 178 5.95 -0.22 -16.59
N ARG A 179 6.90 -0.43 -17.51
CA ARG A 179 6.76 -0.05 -18.92
C ARG A 179 5.61 -0.81 -19.58
N SER A 180 5.52 -2.13 -19.35
CA SER A 180 4.41 -2.95 -19.84
C SER A 180 3.06 -2.46 -19.32
N TYR A 181 3.00 -2.05 -18.05
CA TYR A 181 1.79 -1.46 -17.48
C TYR A 181 1.42 -0.12 -18.14
N LEU A 182 2.39 0.78 -18.33
CA LEU A 182 2.20 2.07 -18.99
C LEU A 182 1.70 1.92 -20.43
N VAL A 183 2.19 0.92 -21.18
CA VAL A 183 1.70 0.62 -22.54
C VAL A 183 0.22 0.24 -22.51
N GLN A 184 -0.18 -0.65 -21.59
CA GLN A 184 -1.57 -1.08 -21.48
C GLN A 184 -2.50 0.07 -21.06
N LEU A 185 -2.04 1.00 -20.22
CA LEU A 185 -2.80 2.22 -19.91
C LEU A 185 -3.01 3.10 -21.14
N LEU A 186 -2.04 3.20 -22.05
CA LEU A 186 -2.21 3.92 -23.32
C LEU A 186 -3.23 3.22 -24.22
N ASP A 187 -3.20 1.89 -24.27
CA ASP A 187 -4.19 1.09 -25.02
C ASP A 187 -5.61 1.33 -24.48
N GLN A 188 -5.77 1.35 -23.15
CA GLN A 188 -7.05 1.70 -22.52
C GLN A 188 -7.48 3.13 -22.86
N GLN A 189 -6.58 4.11 -22.78
CA GLN A 189 -6.89 5.50 -23.16
C GLN A 189 -7.38 5.58 -24.61
N HIS A 190 -6.71 4.88 -25.53
CA HIS A 190 -7.10 4.85 -26.93
C HIS A 190 -8.49 4.21 -27.11
N TYR A 191 -8.71 3.05 -26.50
CA TYR A 191 -10.01 2.36 -26.52
C TYR A 191 -11.15 3.26 -26.05
N TRP A 192 -11.03 3.90 -24.88
CA TRP A 192 -12.07 4.76 -24.34
C TRP A 192 -12.28 6.02 -25.18
N SER A 193 -11.22 6.58 -25.75
CA SER A 193 -11.32 7.74 -26.65
C SER A 193 -12.07 7.40 -27.94
N GLU A 194 -11.80 6.24 -28.55
CA GLU A 194 -12.53 5.77 -29.72
C GLU A 194 -14.00 5.45 -29.41
N LEU A 195 -14.25 4.82 -28.26
CA LEU A 195 -15.60 4.52 -27.81
C LEU A 195 -16.39 5.81 -27.58
N SER A 196 -15.78 6.81 -26.94
CA SER A 196 -16.39 8.13 -26.72
C SER A 196 -16.85 8.77 -28.03
N LYS A 197 -15.99 8.77 -29.06
CA LYS A 197 -16.33 9.30 -30.39
C LYS A 197 -17.55 8.60 -31.01
N LYS A 198 -17.59 7.26 -30.95
CA LYS A 198 -18.72 6.47 -31.47
C LYS A 198 -20.03 6.83 -30.76
N TYR A 199 -20.03 6.91 -29.43
CA TYR A 199 -21.24 7.22 -28.67
C TYR A 199 -21.70 8.66 -28.86
N ILE A 200 -20.77 9.60 -29.13
CA ILE A 200 -21.11 10.97 -29.52
C ILE A 200 -21.81 10.98 -30.90
N GLU A 201 -21.28 10.26 -31.88
CA GLU A 201 -21.86 10.15 -33.23
C GLU A 201 -23.25 9.49 -33.20
N GLU A 202 -23.42 8.46 -32.38
CA GLU A 202 -24.67 7.74 -32.15
C GLU A 202 -25.68 8.52 -31.28
N ARG A 203 -25.31 9.73 -30.81
CA ARG A 203 -26.12 10.59 -29.93
C ARG A 203 -26.57 9.90 -28.66
N ALA A 204 -25.68 9.11 -28.06
CA ALA A 204 -25.93 8.44 -26.80
C ALA A 204 -26.23 9.45 -25.67
N PRO A 205 -26.96 9.03 -24.62
CA PRO A 205 -27.16 9.83 -23.42
C PRO A 205 -25.86 10.42 -22.86
N LYS A 206 -25.90 11.70 -22.48
CA LYS A 206 -24.73 12.44 -21.95
C LYS A 206 -24.04 11.74 -20.77
N TRP A 207 -24.79 11.04 -19.93
CA TRP A 207 -24.23 10.35 -18.78
C TRP A 207 -23.31 9.18 -19.18
N ILE A 208 -23.59 8.49 -20.29
CA ILE A 208 -22.74 7.42 -20.83
C ILE A 208 -21.44 8.02 -21.37
N ILE A 209 -21.54 9.10 -22.13
CA ILE A 209 -20.37 9.82 -22.67
C ILE A 209 -19.48 10.32 -21.52
N ASN A 210 -20.09 10.83 -20.45
CA ASN A 210 -19.36 11.24 -19.25
C ASN A 210 -18.67 10.04 -18.56
N LEU A 211 -19.34 8.90 -18.42
CA LEU A 211 -18.74 7.69 -17.82
C LEU A 211 -17.52 7.21 -18.63
N ILE A 212 -17.64 7.14 -19.95
CA ILE A 212 -16.54 6.79 -20.85
C ILE A 212 -15.39 7.81 -20.71
N GLY A 213 -15.72 9.11 -20.72
CA GLY A 213 -14.72 10.18 -20.54
C GLY A 213 -14.02 10.12 -19.18
N MET A 214 -14.73 9.73 -18.12
CA MET A 214 -14.12 9.51 -16.80
C MET A 214 -13.13 8.34 -16.84
N ARG A 215 -13.46 7.24 -17.52
CA ARG A 215 -12.54 6.10 -17.67
C ARG A 215 -11.29 6.44 -18.49
N GLU A 216 -11.44 7.18 -19.58
CA GLU A 216 -10.30 7.69 -20.34
C GLU A 216 -9.40 8.58 -19.46
N ARG A 217 -10.00 9.52 -18.72
CA ARG A 217 -9.27 10.42 -17.82
C ARG A 217 -8.59 9.66 -16.69
N LEU A 218 -9.21 8.63 -16.13
CA LEU A 218 -8.61 7.80 -15.09
C LEU A 218 -7.37 7.07 -15.61
N ALA A 219 -7.45 6.41 -16.77
CA ALA A 219 -6.28 5.76 -17.37
C ALA A 219 -5.13 6.75 -17.66
N ARG A 220 -5.46 8.01 -17.99
CA ARG A 220 -4.48 9.09 -18.16
C ARG A 220 -3.84 9.51 -16.84
N LEU A 221 -4.62 9.65 -15.79
CA LEU A 221 -4.12 10.00 -14.46
C LEU A 221 -3.25 8.88 -13.88
N GLU A 222 -3.66 7.62 -14.03
CA GLU A 222 -2.84 6.47 -13.66
C GLU A 222 -1.50 6.47 -14.42
N PHE A 223 -1.53 6.71 -15.75
CA PHE A 223 -0.31 6.81 -16.54
C PHE A 223 0.61 7.92 -16.02
N GLN A 224 0.03 9.09 -15.72
CA GLN A 224 0.76 10.22 -15.17
C GLN A 224 1.38 9.88 -13.81
N PHE A 225 0.64 9.23 -12.91
CA PHE A 225 1.14 8.78 -11.61
C PHE A 225 2.37 7.86 -11.79
N TYR A 226 2.26 6.81 -12.59
CA TYR A 226 3.35 5.85 -12.79
C TYR A 226 4.55 6.45 -13.55
N SER A 227 4.31 7.42 -14.43
CA SER A 227 5.39 8.17 -15.06
C SER A 227 6.13 9.06 -14.05
N GLN A 228 5.44 9.66 -13.08
CA GLN A 228 6.06 10.46 -12.04
C GLN A 228 6.87 9.60 -11.07
N THR A 229 6.36 8.41 -10.71
CA THR A 229 7.09 7.49 -9.82
C THR A 229 8.40 7.03 -10.46
N LEU A 230 8.42 6.76 -11.78
CA LEU A 230 9.68 6.49 -12.49
C LEU A 230 10.69 7.64 -12.39
N GLN A 231 10.21 8.87 -12.50
CA GLN A 231 11.07 10.06 -12.46
C GLN A 231 11.69 10.28 -11.08
N LEU A 232 11.09 9.79 -10.00
CA LEU A 232 11.65 9.93 -8.64
C LEU A 232 13.06 9.35 -8.53
N ARG A 233 13.36 8.28 -9.29
CA ARG A 233 14.65 7.59 -9.27
C ARG A 233 15.82 8.53 -9.56
N ASP A 234 15.64 9.37 -10.57
CA ASP A 234 16.69 10.24 -11.10
C ASP A 234 16.88 11.53 -10.28
N ILE A 235 16.03 11.79 -9.27
CA ILE A 235 16.05 13.02 -8.49
C ILE A 235 17.03 12.94 -7.33
N ASN A 236 18.17 13.62 -7.43
CA ASN A 236 19.16 13.64 -6.33
C ASN A 236 18.97 14.79 -5.34
N ASP A 237 18.09 15.75 -5.64
CA ASP A 237 17.79 16.88 -4.77
C ASP A 237 16.57 16.60 -3.89
N PHE A 238 16.76 16.67 -2.58
CA PHE A 238 15.70 16.39 -1.61
C PHE A 238 14.49 17.35 -1.74
N ASN A 239 14.72 18.64 -2.02
CA ASN A 239 13.61 19.58 -2.14
C ASN A 239 12.78 19.33 -3.40
N LEU A 240 13.45 18.95 -4.51
CA LEU A 240 12.80 18.52 -5.73
C LEU A 240 12.02 17.21 -5.52
N LEU A 241 12.58 16.27 -4.74
CA LEU A 241 11.89 15.04 -4.36
C LEU A 241 10.58 15.36 -3.65
N ILE A 242 10.60 16.20 -2.61
CA ILE A 242 9.40 16.60 -1.87
C ILE A 242 8.36 17.24 -2.79
N LYS A 243 8.77 18.13 -3.69
CA LYS A 243 7.84 18.75 -4.67
C LYS A 243 7.23 17.72 -5.63
N MET A 244 8.00 16.72 -6.04
CA MET A 244 7.48 15.64 -6.89
C MET A 244 6.53 14.73 -6.13
N LEU A 245 6.79 14.44 -4.86
CA LEU A 245 5.87 13.70 -3.99
C LEU A 245 4.55 14.46 -3.79
N GLN A 246 4.60 15.79 -3.63
CA GLN A 246 3.39 16.63 -3.61
C GLN A 246 2.59 16.56 -4.92
N TYR A 247 3.27 16.42 -6.05
CA TYR A 247 2.61 16.28 -7.35
C TYR A 247 2.00 14.88 -7.54
N ILE A 248 2.67 13.84 -7.04
CA ILE A 248 2.16 12.47 -6.97
C ILE A 248 0.93 12.38 -6.07
N LEU A 249 0.97 13.05 -4.90
CA LEU A 249 -0.16 13.20 -4.00
C LEU A 249 -1.38 13.76 -4.71
N ARG A 250 -1.24 14.93 -5.33
CA ARG A 250 -2.34 15.56 -6.06
C ARG A 250 -2.88 14.67 -7.17
N THR A 251 -2.00 13.96 -7.89
CA THR A 251 -2.43 13.02 -8.93
C THR A 251 -3.23 11.87 -8.32
N SER A 252 -2.81 11.37 -7.15
CA SER A 252 -3.51 10.32 -6.39
C SER A 252 -4.90 10.77 -5.90
N ASP A 253 -5.02 12.01 -5.41
CA ASP A 253 -6.31 12.62 -5.05
C ASP A 253 -7.27 12.65 -6.25
N GLU A 254 -6.77 13.08 -7.41
CA GLU A 254 -7.58 13.14 -8.63
C GLU A 254 -8.01 11.74 -9.11
N ILE A 255 -7.14 10.73 -8.96
CA ILE A 255 -7.44 9.32 -9.26
C ILE A 255 -8.56 8.80 -8.35
N LEU A 256 -8.49 9.07 -7.05
CA LEU A 256 -9.52 8.65 -6.10
C LEU A 256 -10.86 9.29 -6.41
N ALA A 257 -10.90 10.61 -6.60
CA ALA A 257 -12.14 11.34 -6.86
C ALA A 257 -12.84 10.86 -8.13
N ILE A 258 -12.07 10.60 -9.20
CA ILE A 258 -12.64 10.10 -10.46
C ILE A 258 -13.07 8.64 -10.34
N ASN A 259 -12.29 7.80 -9.65
CA ASN A 259 -12.63 6.41 -9.43
C ASN A 259 -13.90 6.27 -8.59
N GLU A 260 -14.05 7.03 -7.51
CA GLU A 260 -15.28 7.05 -6.70
C GLU A 260 -16.50 7.46 -7.55
N SER A 261 -16.32 8.44 -8.44
CA SER A 261 -17.38 8.89 -9.36
C SER A 261 -17.78 7.80 -10.35
N ILE A 262 -16.81 7.08 -10.93
CA ILE A 262 -17.04 5.92 -11.80
C ILE A 262 -17.74 4.81 -11.01
N HIS A 263 -17.27 4.51 -9.81
CA HIS A 263 -17.78 3.45 -8.94
C HIS A 263 -19.25 3.66 -8.58
N LYS A 264 -19.64 4.91 -8.29
CA LYS A 264 -21.04 5.27 -8.05
C LYS A 264 -21.90 5.07 -9.29
N GLU A 265 -21.39 5.41 -10.47
CA GLU A 265 -22.12 5.26 -11.73
C GLU A 265 -22.32 3.80 -12.13
N ILE A 266 -21.28 2.96 -12.06
CA ILE A 266 -21.35 1.54 -12.44
C ILE A 266 -22.24 0.71 -11.50
N ARG A 267 -22.54 1.21 -10.29
CA ARG A 267 -23.49 0.57 -9.36
C ARG A 267 -24.92 1.08 -9.49
N SER A 268 -25.16 2.08 -10.32
CA SER A 268 -26.50 2.62 -10.50
C SER A 268 -27.38 1.65 -11.30
N ASP A 269 -28.68 1.60 -10.98
CA ASP A 269 -29.65 0.74 -11.68
C ASP A 269 -29.64 0.99 -13.20
N ARG A 270 -29.50 2.26 -13.60
CA ARG A 270 -29.41 2.65 -15.02
C ARG A 270 -28.21 2.05 -15.76
N TYR A 271 -27.09 1.84 -15.08
CA TYR A 271 -25.92 1.21 -15.68
C TYR A 271 -26.09 -0.31 -15.74
N ILE A 272 -26.64 -0.92 -14.69
CA ILE A 272 -26.91 -2.37 -14.64
C ILE A 272 -27.84 -2.77 -15.81
N GLU A 273 -28.89 -2.00 -16.07
CA GLU A 273 -29.78 -2.21 -17.21
C GLU A 273 -29.08 -2.03 -18.57
N LEU A 274 -28.16 -1.07 -18.67
CA LEU A 274 -27.40 -0.81 -19.90
C LEU A 274 -26.38 -1.92 -20.17
N ALA A 275 -25.62 -2.33 -19.15
CA ALA A 275 -24.58 -3.35 -19.26
C ALA A 275 -25.14 -4.72 -19.68
N ALA A 276 -26.40 -5.02 -19.32
CA ALA A 276 -27.10 -6.22 -19.78
C ALA A 276 -27.35 -6.24 -21.29
N ASN A 277 -27.40 -5.08 -21.94
CA ASN A 277 -27.74 -4.94 -23.36
C ASN A 277 -26.56 -4.45 -24.23
N ASP A 278 -25.48 -3.96 -23.61
CA ASP A 278 -24.33 -3.38 -24.29
C ASP A 278 -23.03 -4.08 -23.89
N GLU A 279 -22.62 -5.01 -24.74
CA GLU A 279 -21.40 -5.82 -24.53
C GLU A 279 -20.15 -4.94 -24.41
N LYS A 280 -20.09 -3.77 -25.08
CA LYS A 280 -18.91 -2.87 -25.03
C LYS A 280 -18.77 -2.21 -23.67
N LEU A 281 -19.89 -1.90 -23.02
CA LEU A 281 -19.89 -1.28 -21.68
C LEU A 281 -19.93 -2.30 -20.55
N SER A 282 -20.28 -3.56 -20.83
CA SER A 282 -20.31 -4.65 -19.85
C SER A 282 -18.96 -4.84 -19.13
N ILE A 283 -17.85 -4.55 -19.81
CA ILE A 283 -16.49 -4.63 -19.24
C ILE A 283 -16.27 -3.72 -18.02
N LEU A 284 -17.07 -2.67 -17.86
CA LEU A 284 -17.03 -1.80 -16.68
C LEU A 284 -17.70 -2.40 -15.45
N SER A 285 -18.46 -3.50 -15.60
CA SER A 285 -19.01 -4.24 -14.47
C SER A 285 -17.91 -4.97 -13.70
N ASP A 286 -16.95 -5.55 -14.41
CA ASP A 286 -15.76 -6.19 -13.83
C ASP A 286 -14.85 -5.18 -13.13
N TYR A 287 -14.89 -3.91 -13.57
CA TYR A 287 -14.14 -2.83 -12.94
C TYR A 287 -14.58 -2.53 -11.49
N ALA A 288 -15.77 -2.95 -11.06
CA ALA A 288 -16.26 -2.67 -9.70
C ALA A 288 -15.35 -3.27 -8.60
N GLU A 289 -14.75 -4.43 -8.84
CA GLU A 289 -13.82 -5.05 -7.89
C GLU A 289 -12.47 -4.33 -7.89
N LYS A 290 -11.92 -4.03 -9.08
CA LYS A 290 -10.71 -3.21 -9.23
C LYS A 290 -10.87 -1.84 -8.59
N SER A 291 -12.05 -1.21 -8.72
CA SER A 291 -12.32 0.13 -8.19
C SER A 291 -12.15 0.20 -6.66
N ARG A 292 -12.56 -0.82 -5.91
CA ARG A 292 -12.31 -0.90 -4.45
C ARG A 292 -10.82 -0.99 -4.14
N THR A 293 -10.11 -1.81 -4.90
CA THR A 293 -8.65 -1.95 -4.75
C THR A 293 -7.92 -0.64 -5.05
N VAL A 294 -8.36 0.09 -6.08
CA VAL A 294 -7.84 1.43 -6.43
C VAL A 294 -8.10 2.41 -5.29
N GLU A 295 -9.32 2.45 -4.73
CA GLU A 295 -9.67 3.30 -3.57
C GLU A 295 -8.75 3.04 -2.37
N HIS A 296 -8.58 1.76 -2.02
CA HIS A 296 -7.71 1.37 -0.92
C HIS A 296 -6.25 1.74 -1.16
N ASN A 297 -5.71 1.39 -2.33
CA ASN A 297 -4.29 1.56 -2.64
C ASN A 297 -3.90 3.04 -2.75
N PHE A 298 -4.68 3.86 -3.45
CA PHE A 298 -4.41 5.29 -3.57
C PHE A 298 -4.78 6.08 -2.30
N GLY A 299 -5.76 5.60 -1.51
CA GLY A 299 -6.05 6.14 -0.18
C GLY A 299 -4.86 5.99 0.77
N ASN A 300 -4.21 4.82 0.77
CA ASN A 300 -3.00 4.58 1.55
C ASN A 300 -1.84 5.49 1.10
N ILE A 301 -1.65 5.69 -0.22
CA ILE A 301 -0.63 6.63 -0.74
C ILE A 301 -0.83 8.04 -0.17
N LEU A 302 -2.06 8.54 -0.21
CA LEU A 302 -2.38 9.89 0.23
C LEU A 302 -2.09 10.11 1.69
N GLN A 303 -2.57 9.21 2.55
CA GLN A 303 -2.39 9.35 4.00
C GLN A 303 -0.91 9.43 4.38
N ILE A 304 -0.05 8.68 3.67
CA ILE A 304 1.37 8.57 3.98
C ILE A 304 2.15 9.74 3.41
N LEU A 305 1.96 10.03 2.12
CA LEU A 305 2.70 11.12 1.49
C LEU A 305 2.28 12.48 2.08
N THR A 306 1.07 12.61 2.65
CA THR A 306 0.63 13.84 3.35
C THR A 306 1.37 14.05 4.68
N LYS A 307 1.96 12.99 5.25
CA LYS A 307 2.77 13.05 6.47
C LYS A 307 4.25 13.34 6.21
N LEU A 308 4.71 13.29 4.95
CA LEU A 308 6.08 13.64 4.52
C LEU A 308 6.31 15.15 4.43
#